data_AF-A0A838Q9T4-F1
#
_entry.id   AF-A0A838Q9T4-F1
#
_cell.length_a   1.000
_cell.length_b   1.000
_cell.length_c   1.000
_cell.angle_alpha   90.00
_cell.angle_beta   90.00
_cell.angle_gamma   90.00
#
_symmetry.space_group_name_H-M   'P 1'
#
loop_
_entity.id
_entity.type
_entity.pdbx_description
1 polymer ?
#
loop_
_entity_poly.entity_id
_entity_poly.type
_entity_poly.pdbx_seq_one_letter_code
_entity_poly.pdbx_strand_id
1 'polypeptide(L)'
;MRSITLDHVTPRRGQTAYDRRDNLVLACPACNIEKADKHILAFLLARRARAASLLRYGDHLSTMLVDLAREIAGPDAVARIARLADPDYPYSD
;
A
#
# COMPACT_ATOMS: atom_id res chain seq x y z
N MET A 1 13.05 18.80 7.47
CA MET A 1 12.54 17.64 8.24
C MET A 1 11.23 17.21 7.58
N ARG A 2 11.10 15.99 7.04
CA ARG A 2 9.83 15.53 6.49
C ARG A 2 8.89 15.27 7.67
N SER A 3 7.84 16.07 7.84
CA SER A 3 6.82 15.78 8.84
C SER A 3 6.09 14.50 8.43
N ILE A 4 5.72 13.68 9.41
CA ILE A 4 4.84 12.51 9.25
C ILE A 4 3.54 12.86 9.97
N THR A 5 2.41 12.53 9.35
CA THR A 5 1.07 12.71 9.91
C THR A 5 0.44 11.35 10.19
N LEU A 6 -0.48 11.32 11.14
CA LEU A 6 -1.40 10.19 11.31
C LEU A 6 -2.60 10.40 10.38
N ASP A 7 -3.03 9.36 9.67
CA ASP A 7 -4.20 9.38 8.78
C ASP A 7 -5.07 8.15 8.97
N HIS A 8 -6.37 8.28 8.71
CA HIS A 8 -7.33 7.20 8.80
C HIS A 8 -7.33 6.33 7.54
N VAL A 9 -7.20 5.01 7.67
CA VAL A 9 -7.21 4.07 6.52
C VAL A 9 -8.53 4.16 5.77
N THR A 10 -9.62 3.96 6.49
CA THR A 10 -10.95 4.28 6.00
C THR A 10 -11.31 5.61 6.65
N PRO A 11 -11.84 6.64 5.94
CA PRO A 11 -12.38 7.87 6.53
C PRO A 11 -13.92 7.81 6.71
N ARG A 12 -14.45 8.10 7.92
CA ARG A 12 -15.88 8.20 8.26
C ARG A 12 -16.05 9.29 9.30
N ARG A 13 -16.63 10.41 8.88
CA ARG A 13 -16.91 11.54 9.77
C ARG A 13 -17.91 11.13 10.86
N GLY A 14 -17.61 11.48 12.12
CA GLY A 14 -18.56 11.40 13.23
C GLY A 14 -18.70 10.04 13.92
N GLN A 15 -17.80 9.08 13.70
CA GLN A 15 -17.85 7.78 14.38
C GLN A 15 -16.71 7.63 15.40
N THR A 16 -17.04 7.37 16.66
CA THR A 16 -16.09 7.22 17.78
C THR A 16 -15.23 5.95 17.70
N ALA A 17 -15.73 4.88 17.07
CA ALA A 17 -14.96 3.65 16.87
C ALA A 17 -13.85 3.78 15.81
N TYR A 18 -13.66 4.99 15.28
CA TYR A 18 -12.93 5.20 14.04
C TYR A 18 -11.56 5.84 14.21
N ASP A 19 -11.33 6.47 15.37
CA ASP A 19 -10.00 6.86 15.86
C ASP A 19 -9.29 5.70 16.56
N ARG A 20 -9.76 4.46 16.36
CA ARG A 20 -9.06 3.28 16.85
C ARG A 20 -7.73 3.14 16.13
N ARG A 21 -6.73 2.63 16.86
CA ARG A 21 -5.36 2.48 16.38
C ARG A 21 -5.25 1.61 15.13
N ASP A 22 -6.14 0.64 14.95
CA ASP A 22 -6.21 -0.24 13.78
C ASP A 22 -6.68 0.47 12.49
N ASN A 23 -7.32 1.63 12.61
CA ASN A 23 -7.69 2.48 11.48
C ASN A 23 -6.71 3.63 11.24
N LEU A 24 -5.57 3.71 11.95
CA LEU A 24 -4.62 4.82 11.86
C LEU A 24 -3.29 4.36 11.28
N VAL A 25 -2.78 5.09 10.29
CA VAL A 25 -1.49 4.84 9.64
C VAL A 25 -0.62 6.10 9.61
N LEU A 26 0.69 5.90 9.57
CA LEU A 26 1.64 6.98 9.34
C LEU A 26 1.72 7.29 7.84
N ALA A 27 1.52 8.55 7.48
CA ALA A 27 1.56 9.03 6.11
C ALA A 27 2.40 10.30 6.00
N CYS A 28 3.07 10.52 4.87
CA CYS A 28 3.60 11.85 4.59
C CYS A 28 2.45 12.82 4.22
N PRO A 29 2.60 14.14 4.46
CA PRO A 29 1.56 15.13 4.19
C PRO A 29 1.03 15.07 2.75
N ALA A 30 1.92 14.86 1.76
CA ALA A 30 1.52 14.76 0.37
C ALA A 30 0.61 13.55 0.10
N CYS A 31 0.94 12.38 0.65
CA CYS A 31 0.10 11.19 0.52
C CYS A 31 -1.23 11.36 1.26
N ASN A 32 -1.22 11.98 2.44
CA ASN A 32 -2.43 12.23 3.22
C ASN A 32 -3.40 13.16 2.46
N ILE A 33 -2.90 14.28 1.96
CA ILE A 33 -3.69 15.22 1.12
C ILE A 33 -4.21 14.52 -0.14
N GLU A 34 -3.38 13.71 -0.81
CA GLU A 34 -3.80 13.05 -2.04
C GLU A 34 -4.84 11.95 -1.79
N LYS A 35 -4.74 11.22 -0.67
CA LYS A 35 -5.74 10.24 -0.26
C LYS A 35 -7.04 10.95 0.09
N ALA A 36 -7.00 11.95 0.96
CA ALA A 36 -8.17 12.65 1.48
C ALA A 36 -9.27 11.65 1.90
N ASP A 37 -10.48 11.83 1.39
CA ASP A 37 -11.65 10.99 1.67
C ASP A 37 -11.74 9.73 0.78
N LYS A 38 -10.72 9.44 -0.05
CA LYS A 38 -10.72 8.23 -0.90
C LYS A 38 -10.61 6.98 -0.04
N HIS A 39 -11.33 5.94 -0.45
CA HIS A 39 -11.11 4.59 0.09
C HIS A 39 -9.67 4.14 -0.15
N ILE A 40 -9.03 3.51 0.84
CA ILE A 40 -7.60 3.16 0.79
C ILE A 40 -7.23 2.35 -0.46
N LEU A 41 -8.06 1.37 -0.84
CA LEU A 41 -7.82 0.56 -2.03
C LEU A 41 -7.86 1.39 -3.31
N ALA A 42 -8.79 2.35 -3.42
CA ALA A 42 -8.85 3.25 -4.56
C ALA A 42 -7.59 4.13 -4.63
N PHE A 43 -7.10 4.62 -3.49
CA PHE A 43 -5.87 5.41 -3.42
C PHE A 43 -4.61 4.62 -3.80
N LEU A 44 -4.49 3.38 -3.32
CA LEU A 44 -3.34 2.51 -3.57
C LEU A 44 -3.34 1.98 -5.00
N LEU A 45 -4.48 1.46 -5.48
CA LEU A 45 -4.55 0.79 -6.77
C LEU A 45 -4.62 1.77 -7.96
N ALA A 46 -4.90 3.06 -7.73
CA ALA A 46 -4.87 4.09 -8.78
C ALA A 46 -3.47 4.35 -9.38
N ARG A 47 -2.39 3.88 -8.76
CA ARG A 47 -1.02 4.06 -9.28
C ARG A 47 -0.26 2.74 -9.28
N ARG A 48 0.30 2.35 -10.43
CA ARG A 48 1.10 1.12 -10.58
C ARG A 48 2.22 1.00 -9.55
N ALA A 49 2.92 2.10 -9.26
CA ALA A 49 4.00 2.13 -8.26
C ALA A 49 3.50 1.78 -6.84
N ARG A 50 2.28 2.17 -6.48
CA ARG A 50 1.68 1.83 -5.18
C ARG A 50 1.16 0.40 -5.16
N ALA A 51 0.60 -0.09 -6.27
CA ALA A 51 0.25 -1.50 -6.42
C ALA A 51 1.49 -2.41 -6.27
N ALA A 52 2.63 -2.02 -6.86
CA ALA A 52 3.90 -2.71 -6.67
C ALA A 52 4.35 -2.73 -5.20
N SER A 53 4.19 -1.61 -4.47
CA SER A 53 4.44 -1.61 -3.02
C SER A 53 3.50 -2.54 -2.26
N LEU A 54 2.22 -2.60 -2.65
CA LEU A 54 1.25 -3.51 -2.05
C LEU A 54 1.65 -4.97 -2.24
N LEU A 55 2.17 -5.33 -3.41
CA LEU A 55 2.71 -6.67 -3.66
C LEU A 55 3.97 -6.98 -2.86
N ARG A 56 4.84 -5.98 -2.66
CA ARG A 56 6.09 -6.17 -1.92
C ARG A 56 5.87 -6.43 -0.43
N TYR A 57 4.84 -5.80 0.16
CA TYR A 57 4.64 -5.80 1.62
C TYR A 57 3.33 -6.44 2.06
N GLY A 58 2.48 -6.87 1.12
CA GLY A 58 1.11 -7.33 1.35
C GLY A 58 0.92 -8.83 1.11
N ASP A 59 1.93 -9.65 1.35
CA ASP A 59 1.85 -11.12 1.28
C ASP A 59 0.74 -11.72 2.18
N HIS A 60 0.44 -11.05 3.29
CA HIS A 60 -0.60 -11.38 4.24
C HIS A 60 -2.02 -10.96 3.81
N LEU A 61 -2.17 -10.24 2.69
CA LEU A 61 -3.47 -9.83 2.19
C LEU A 61 -4.21 -11.01 1.55
N SER A 62 -5.52 -10.87 1.35
CA SER A 62 -6.29 -11.89 0.66
C SER A 62 -5.77 -12.11 -0.76
N THR A 63 -5.83 -13.36 -1.23
CA THR A 63 -5.37 -13.75 -2.58
C THR A 63 -5.97 -12.86 -3.66
N MET A 64 -7.28 -12.58 -3.57
CA MET A 64 -7.97 -11.68 -4.50
C MET A 64 -7.34 -10.28 -4.59
N LEU A 65 -6.93 -9.69 -3.46
CA LEU A 65 -6.28 -8.37 -3.46
C LEU A 65 -4.87 -8.43 -4.02
N VAL A 66 -4.14 -9.50 -3.72
CA VAL A 66 -2.80 -9.74 -4.27
C VAL A 66 -2.88 -9.88 -5.78
N ASP A 67 -3.82 -10.66 -6.30
CA ASP A 67 -3.99 -10.89 -7.74
C ASP A 67 -4.35 -9.59 -8.48
N LEU A 68 -5.29 -8.81 -7.94
CA LEU A 68 -5.63 -7.49 -8.50
C LEU A 68 -4.41 -6.54 -8.52
N ALA A 69 -3.59 -6.56 -7.47
CA ALA A 69 -2.39 -5.74 -7.42
C ALA A 69 -1.33 -6.22 -8.43
N ARG A 70 -1.23 -7.53 -8.71
CA ARG A 70 -0.36 -8.11 -9.76
C ARG A 70 -0.75 -7.60 -11.13
N GLU A 71 -2.04 -7.64 -11.47
CA GLU A 71 -2.56 -7.15 -12.74
C GLU A 71 -2.24 -5.66 -12.95
N ILE A 72 -2.48 -4.83 -11.92
CA ILE A 72 -2.26 -3.38 -12.00
C ILE A 72 -0.76 -3.04 -12.06
N ALA A 73 0.07 -3.70 -11.25
CA ALA A 73 1.50 -3.42 -11.20
C ALA A 73 2.21 -3.83 -12.51
N GLY A 74 1.71 -4.88 -13.17
CA GLY A 74 2.25 -5.41 -14.41
C GLY A 74 3.41 -6.38 -14.21
N PRO A 75 3.77 -7.16 -15.26
CA PRO A 75 4.68 -8.29 -15.17
C PRO A 75 6.09 -7.91 -14.72
N ASP A 76 6.62 -6.77 -15.18
CA ASP A 76 7.98 -6.32 -14.81
C ASP A 76 8.11 -6.03 -13.31
N ALA A 77 7.07 -5.41 -12.73
CA ALA A 77 7.04 -5.12 -11.30
C ALA A 77 6.93 -6.42 -10.48
N VAL A 78 6.09 -7.37 -10.92
CA VAL A 78 5.96 -8.68 -10.27
C VAL A 78 7.29 -9.44 -10.30
N ALA A 79 7.97 -9.50 -11.46
CA ALA A 79 9.27 -10.16 -11.60
C ALA A 79 10.36 -9.48 -10.76
N ARG A 80 10.35 -8.15 -10.67
CA ARG A 80 11.25 -7.41 -9.79
C ARG A 80 11.00 -7.76 -8.31
N ILE A 81 9.75 -7.84 -7.88
CA ILE A 81 9.41 -8.14 -6.47
C ILE A 81 9.79 -9.58 -6.13
N ALA A 82 9.56 -10.54 -7.04
CA ALA A 82 9.98 -11.93 -6.86
C ALA A 82 11.50 -12.02 -6.64
N ARG A 83 12.31 -11.34 -7.47
CA ARG A 83 13.76 -11.25 -7.29
C ARG A 83 14.16 -10.61 -5.96
N LEU A 84 13.44 -9.59 -5.51
CA LEU A 84 13.74 -8.90 -4.26
C LEU A 84 13.30 -9.68 -3.00
N ALA A 85 12.44 -10.68 -3.17
CA ALA A 85 12.02 -11.59 -2.11
C ALA A 85 12.95 -12.80 -1.98
N ASP A 86 13.78 -13.05 -2.99
CA ASP A 86 14.82 -14.08 -2.96
C ASP A 86 15.92 -13.67 -1.95
N PRO A 87 16.15 -14.47 -0.89
CA PRO A 87 17.19 -14.17 0.10
C PRO A 87 18.60 -14.16 -0.51
N ASP A 88 18.80 -14.85 -1.64
CA ASP A 88 20.10 -14.98 -2.30
C ASP A 88 20.34 -13.84 -3.32
N TYR A 89 19.36 -12.99 -3.60
CA TYR A 89 19.53 -11.82 -4.47
C TYR A 89 20.29 -10.67 -3.76
N PRO A 90 21.20 -9.93 -4.44
CA PRO A 90 21.57 -10.02 -5.86
C PRO A 90 22.75 -10.96 -6.13
N TYR A 91 23.11 -11.80 -5.16
CA TYR A 91 24.32 -12.62 -5.20
C TYR A 91 24.13 -13.98 -5.88
N SER A 92 22.90 -14.31 -6.31
CA SER A 92 22.60 -15.45 -7.18
C SER A 92 23.33 -15.29 -8.53
N ASP A 93 24.39 -16.07 -8.71
CA ASP A 93 25.24 -16.16 -9.91
C ASP A 93 24.56 -16.85 -11.11
#